data_AF-A0A6G4J6V7-F1
#
_entry.id   AF-A0A6G4J6V7-F1
#
_cell.length_a   1.000
_cell.length_b   1.000
_cell.length_c   1.000
_cell.angle_alpha   90.00
_cell.angle_beta   90.00
_cell.angle_gamma   90.00
#
_symmetry.space_group_name_H-M   'P 1'
#
loop_
_entity.id
_entity.type
_entity.pdbx_description
1 polymer ?
#
loop_
_entity_poly.entity_id
_entity_poly.type
_entity_poly.pdbx_seq_one_letter_code
_entity_poly.pdbx_strand_id
1 'polypeptide(L)'
;MNKINDRDLTELSGYWVYQDLKDNSTIKVNGNKYKVLSTISNNKNKNINGSADIKIFELLDSNNSPSGQQIISFEGTNNNESINPKNPLKGKVGDDWLENIKLMDNEKTTTPLLEQNNKFLELYKKKLDDANKLSNSNFYRKYGEKVAKYKNKEVVSEDGNSQGGASAIHQGVEHPEKHIVSTNPAMLPEAIWRNLKQSNFENIINFHSTNDVLSWLQDPFAKEMPGKRINIRDGVPTLNGLIDSHLGFKREFNSKTNEYKDIPVHKIESVKDTEIKNGKEVKKVININLDMDGRIPINVWTGDSIARSGKGKNIKLDIEKLGDLYQLVTGETSTMLQECVTFLNESFNISQSENSYFGDRKHKLKQKFKNVIEIDVLENMSRNITSKKNELFESIDSFMDKIGPIAILVPALNLKPLKWGINKVDSQFQRGIERIHDSIDKILVKMFKNLDHDLQDGVTEEMMKHLKIVRENIILIKNQNDIYGNQIADIKSIMSYQDATIMDGNLNINYNGQHMVSGKVNLSKYLSRKMTCLLYTS
;
A
#
# COMPACT_ATOMS: atom_id res chain seq x y z
N MET A 1 -21.84 13.74 -15.94
CA MET A 1 -21.34 15.10 -15.57
C MET A 1 -19.90 14.96 -15.10
N ASN A 2 -18.96 15.71 -15.70
CA ASN A 2 -17.58 15.80 -15.17
C ASN A 2 -17.65 16.54 -13.83
N LYS A 3 -17.35 15.85 -12.73
CA LYS A 3 -17.32 16.40 -11.37
C LYS A 3 -15.98 16.00 -10.77
N ILE A 4 -15.33 16.96 -10.10
CA ILE A 4 -14.14 16.70 -9.29
C ILE A 4 -14.55 15.87 -8.08
N ASN A 5 -13.91 14.72 -7.87
CA ASN A 5 -14.16 13.82 -6.75
C ASN A 5 -12.88 13.50 -5.96
N ASP A 6 -13.03 12.73 -4.89
CA ASP A 6 -11.91 12.34 -4.02
C ASP A 6 -10.82 11.55 -4.75
N ARG A 7 -11.13 10.77 -5.81
CA ARG A 7 -10.10 10.08 -6.63
C ARG A 7 -9.29 11.09 -7.43
N ASP A 8 -9.96 12.05 -8.08
CA ASP A 8 -9.28 13.11 -8.82
C ASP A 8 -8.28 13.85 -7.91
N LEU A 9 -8.72 14.25 -6.72
CA LEU A 9 -7.88 14.97 -5.75
C LEU A 9 -6.72 14.10 -5.22
N THR A 10 -6.95 12.81 -4.98
CA THR A 10 -5.88 11.88 -4.57
C THR A 10 -4.86 11.66 -5.69
N GLU A 11 -5.27 11.50 -6.94
CA GLU A 11 -4.35 11.32 -8.07
C GLU A 11 -3.59 12.63 -8.38
N LEU A 12 -4.27 13.78 -8.33
CA LEU A 12 -3.64 15.09 -8.53
C LEU A 12 -2.56 15.35 -7.48
N SER A 13 -2.89 15.19 -6.21
CA SER A 13 -1.97 15.40 -5.09
C SER A 13 -0.89 14.33 -4.94
N GLY A 14 -1.15 13.07 -5.29
CA GLY A 14 -0.20 11.97 -5.10
C GLY A 14 0.73 11.73 -6.30
N TYR A 15 0.33 12.11 -7.52
CA TYR A 15 1.13 11.87 -8.72
C TYR A 15 1.40 13.13 -9.54
N TRP A 16 0.35 13.83 -9.99
CA TRP A 16 0.49 14.90 -10.98
C TRP A 16 1.19 16.15 -10.44
N VAL A 17 0.99 16.44 -9.15
CA VAL A 17 1.66 17.55 -8.47
C VAL A 17 3.19 17.39 -8.46
N TYR A 18 3.72 16.17 -8.61
CA TYR A 18 5.17 15.92 -8.66
C TYR A 18 5.80 15.91 -10.07
N GLN A 19 5.01 16.00 -11.15
CA GLN A 19 5.53 15.86 -12.52
C GLN A 19 6.01 17.19 -13.13
N ASP A 20 6.97 17.18 -14.06
CA ASP A 20 7.35 18.42 -14.77
C ASP A 20 6.30 18.81 -15.83
N LEU A 21 5.22 19.45 -15.39
CA LEU A 21 4.06 19.83 -16.20
C LEU A 21 4.23 21.24 -16.79
N LYS A 22 3.94 21.36 -18.08
CA LYS A 22 3.96 22.65 -18.78
C LYS A 22 2.64 23.41 -18.56
N ASP A 23 2.73 24.71 -18.29
CA ASP A 23 1.55 25.58 -18.23
C ASP A 23 0.74 25.51 -19.54
N ASN A 24 -0.58 25.60 -19.41
CA ASN A 24 -1.61 25.42 -20.45
C ASN A 24 -1.71 24.03 -21.09
N SER A 25 -0.88 23.08 -20.67
CA SER A 25 -1.02 21.70 -21.13
C SER A 25 -2.22 21.01 -20.48
N THR A 26 -2.66 19.90 -21.07
CA THR A 26 -3.79 19.09 -20.57
C THR A 26 -3.27 17.76 -20.05
N ILE A 27 -3.86 17.29 -18.95
CA ILE A 27 -3.65 15.97 -18.36
C ILE A 27 -4.99 15.24 -18.23
N LYS A 28 -4.95 13.91 -18.11
CA LYS A 28 -6.12 13.08 -17.85
C LYS A 28 -6.00 12.44 -16.48
N VAL A 29 -7.04 12.56 -15.67
CA VAL A 29 -7.11 12.12 -14.27
C VAL A 29 -8.44 11.44 -14.09
N ASN A 30 -8.48 10.18 -13.67
CA ASN A 30 -9.73 9.41 -13.44
C ASN A 30 -10.82 9.56 -14.53
N GLY A 31 -10.44 9.67 -15.80
CA GLY A 31 -11.36 9.86 -16.93
C GLY A 31 -11.73 11.32 -17.25
N ASN A 32 -11.51 12.24 -16.30
CA ASN A 32 -11.64 13.69 -16.46
C ASN A 32 -10.39 14.29 -17.14
N LYS A 33 -10.57 15.45 -17.79
CA LYS A 33 -9.47 16.23 -18.37
C LYS A 33 -9.24 17.50 -17.57
N TYR A 34 -7.99 17.80 -17.28
CA TYR A 34 -7.61 19.00 -16.54
C TYR A 34 -6.60 19.83 -17.32
N LYS A 35 -6.80 21.14 -17.33
CA LYS A 35 -5.81 22.09 -17.83
C LYS A 35 -4.89 22.53 -16.69
N VAL A 36 -3.59 22.46 -16.93
CA VAL A 36 -2.57 23.00 -16.02
C VAL A 36 -2.53 24.51 -16.19
N LEU A 37 -2.87 25.27 -15.15
CA LEU A 37 -2.95 26.73 -15.20
C LEU A 37 -1.67 27.42 -14.77
N SER A 38 -1.00 26.85 -13.78
CA SER A 38 0.22 27.41 -13.19
C SER A 38 0.97 26.31 -12.43
N THR A 39 2.27 26.28 -12.63
CA THR A 39 3.22 25.59 -11.74
C THR A 39 4.05 26.64 -11.00
N ILE A 40 4.05 26.58 -9.67
CA ILE A 40 4.84 27.46 -8.81
C ILE A 40 5.85 26.60 -8.11
N SER A 41 7.13 26.89 -8.34
CA SER A 41 8.22 26.22 -7.63
C SER A 41 9.22 27.20 -7.04
N ASN A 42 9.65 26.91 -5.81
CA ASN A 42 10.59 27.73 -5.05
C ASN A 42 12.07 27.38 -5.28
N ASN A 43 12.36 26.46 -6.20
CA ASN A 43 13.72 26.04 -6.57
C ASN A 43 14.70 27.20 -6.87
N LYS A 44 14.21 28.35 -7.38
CA LYS A 44 15.04 29.54 -7.66
C LYS A 44 15.62 30.22 -6.40
N ASN A 45 15.05 29.99 -5.22
CA ASN A 45 15.47 30.61 -3.95
C ASN A 45 16.18 29.63 -3.00
N LYS A 46 16.58 28.42 -3.46
CA LYS A 46 17.25 27.38 -2.65
C LYS A 46 16.50 27.03 -1.35
N ASN A 47 15.17 27.10 -1.37
CA ASN A 47 14.30 26.79 -0.21
C ASN A 47 14.64 27.58 1.07
N ILE A 48 15.29 28.75 0.94
CA ILE A 48 15.69 29.61 2.08
C ILE A 48 14.46 30.21 2.80
N ASN A 49 13.40 30.50 2.02
CA ASN A 49 12.07 30.98 2.42
C ASN A 49 11.13 29.95 3.09
N GLY A 50 11.26 28.66 2.76
CA GLY A 50 10.20 27.64 2.81
C GLY A 50 10.12 26.85 1.49
N SER A 51 9.48 25.68 1.52
CA SER A 51 9.45 24.67 0.44
C SER A 51 8.08 24.53 -0.23
N ALA A 52 7.35 25.65 -0.40
CA ALA A 52 6.03 25.60 -1.03
C ALA A 52 6.15 25.39 -2.55
N ASP A 53 5.75 24.21 -3.04
CA ASP A 53 5.55 23.93 -4.45
C ASP A 53 4.06 23.62 -4.69
N ILE A 54 3.49 24.30 -5.70
CA ILE A 54 2.03 24.37 -5.89
C ILE A 54 1.70 24.22 -7.36
N LYS A 55 0.67 23.44 -7.65
CA LYS A 55 0.07 23.38 -8.99
C LYS A 55 -1.40 23.69 -8.96
N ILE A 56 -1.86 24.28 -10.06
CA ILE A 56 -3.25 24.69 -10.22
C ILE A 56 -3.82 24.02 -11.45
N PHE A 57 -4.91 23.30 -11.23
CA PHE A 57 -5.61 22.56 -12.26
C PHE A 57 -7.00 23.14 -12.47
N GLU A 58 -7.48 23.17 -13.71
CA GLU A 58 -8.86 23.53 -14.02
C GLU A 58 -9.53 22.38 -14.77
N LEU A 59 -10.68 21.93 -14.27
CA LEU A 59 -11.46 20.88 -14.93
C LEU A 59 -11.95 21.37 -16.30
N LEU A 60 -11.86 20.50 -17.30
CA LEU A 60 -12.42 20.73 -18.63
C LEU A 60 -13.75 19.98 -18.79
N ASP A 61 -14.69 20.60 -19.50
CA ASP A 61 -15.93 19.94 -19.91
C ASP A 61 -15.71 18.95 -21.08
N SER A 62 -16.78 18.30 -21.52
CA SER A 62 -16.76 17.35 -22.64
C SER A 62 -16.29 17.96 -23.96
N ASN A 63 -16.38 19.28 -24.12
CA ASN A 63 -15.93 20.03 -25.30
C ASN A 63 -14.50 20.57 -25.14
N ASN A 64 -13.76 20.14 -24.10
CA ASN A 64 -12.45 20.66 -23.71
C ASN A 64 -12.45 22.16 -23.34
N SER A 65 -13.61 22.71 -22.96
CA SER A 65 -13.71 24.09 -22.49
C SER A 65 -13.51 24.18 -20.98
N PRO A 66 -12.91 25.26 -20.45
CA PRO A 66 -12.65 25.37 -19.01
C PRO A 66 -13.95 25.52 -18.20
N SER A 67 -14.19 24.60 -17.27
CA SER A 67 -15.47 24.49 -16.54
C SER A 67 -15.74 25.62 -15.55
N GLY A 68 -14.68 26.34 -15.12
CA GLY A 68 -14.78 27.28 -14.01
C GLY A 68 -14.24 26.74 -12.68
N GLN A 69 -14.11 25.42 -12.56
CA GLN A 69 -13.72 24.77 -11.31
C GLN A 69 -12.21 24.53 -11.27
N GLN A 70 -11.55 25.15 -10.30
CA GLN A 70 -10.10 25.07 -10.08
C GLN A 70 -9.76 24.29 -8.81
N ILE A 71 -8.64 23.58 -8.85
CA ILE A 71 -8.04 22.85 -7.73
C ILE A 71 -6.66 23.41 -7.51
N ILE A 72 -6.29 23.61 -6.24
CA ILE A 72 -4.92 23.96 -5.86
C ILE A 72 -4.31 22.78 -5.12
N SER A 73 -3.27 22.21 -5.71
CA SER A 73 -2.56 21.04 -5.20
C SER A 73 -1.22 21.44 -4.63
N PHE A 74 -0.99 21.11 -3.37
CA PHE A 74 0.27 21.31 -2.68
C PHE A 74 1.16 20.08 -2.84
N GLU A 75 2.36 20.28 -3.39
CA GLU A 75 3.38 19.25 -3.49
C GLU A 75 3.95 18.97 -2.10
N GLY A 76 4.27 17.71 -1.84
CA GLY A 76 5.13 17.33 -0.72
C GLY A 76 6.61 17.38 -1.09
N THR A 77 7.43 16.71 -0.30
CA THR A 77 8.88 16.64 -0.53
C THR A 77 9.24 16.05 -1.89
N ASN A 78 10.05 16.77 -2.67
CA ASN A 78 10.67 16.25 -3.88
C ASN A 78 12.17 16.03 -3.64
N ASN A 79 12.59 14.76 -3.54
CA ASN A 79 13.96 14.39 -3.20
C ASN A 79 15.03 14.78 -4.25
N ASN A 80 14.62 15.34 -5.39
CA ASN A 80 15.52 15.84 -6.42
C ASN A 80 15.78 17.37 -6.31
N GLU A 81 15.22 18.04 -5.30
CA GLU A 81 15.39 19.48 -5.11
C GLU A 81 16.73 19.90 -4.49
N SER A 82 17.07 21.18 -4.67
CA SER A 82 18.30 21.76 -4.15
C SER A 82 18.22 21.98 -2.64
N ILE A 83 19.08 21.28 -1.88
CA ILE A 83 19.17 21.38 -0.42
C ILE A 83 19.60 22.80 0.02
N ASN A 84 18.91 23.33 1.04
CA ASN A 84 19.11 24.63 1.66
C ASN A 84 20.52 24.69 2.24
N PRO A 85 21.33 25.70 1.86
CA PRO A 85 22.69 25.85 2.34
C PRO A 85 22.83 25.97 3.87
N LYS A 86 21.74 26.31 4.57
CA LYS A 86 21.68 26.44 6.04
C LYS A 86 21.12 25.20 6.74
N ASN A 87 20.94 24.08 6.03
CA ASN A 87 20.45 22.84 6.61
C ASN A 87 21.36 22.37 7.77
N PRO A 88 20.85 22.28 9.02
CA PRO A 88 21.63 21.92 10.20
C PRO A 88 22.15 20.48 10.16
N LEU A 89 21.56 19.62 9.30
CA LEU A 89 21.93 18.22 9.09
C LEU A 89 22.90 18.03 7.91
N LYS A 90 23.46 19.12 7.35
CA LYS A 90 24.52 19.12 6.32
C LYS A 90 24.20 18.22 5.11
N GLY A 91 22.94 18.21 4.66
CA GLY A 91 22.50 17.45 3.49
C GLY A 91 22.35 15.94 3.67
N LYS A 92 22.44 15.41 4.90
CA LYS A 92 22.13 14.00 5.20
C LYS A 92 20.63 13.69 5.21
N VAL A 93 19.81 14.73 5.29
CA VAL A 93 18.35 14.69 5.35
C VAL A 93 17.87 15.89 4.52
N GLY A 94 16.98 15.66 3.56
CA GLY A 94 16.42 16.75 2.74
C GLY A 94 15.75 17.81 3.62
N ASP A 95 15.74 19.08 3.20
CA ASP A 95 15.19 20.17 4.03
C ASP A 95 13.74 19.95 4.42
N ASP A 96 13.03 19.23 3.57
CA ASP A 96 11.63 18.94 3.73
C ASP A 96 11.40 17.96 4.89
N TRP A 97 12.31 17.01 5.15
CA TRP A 97 12.25 16.21 6.38
C TRP A 97 12.45 17.06 7.65
N LEU A 98 13.21 18.16 7.57
CA LEU A 98 13.32 19.11 8.68
C LEU A 98 12.01 19.87 8.89
N GLU A 99 11.29 20.19 7.83
CA GLU A 99 9.96 20.82 7.91
C GLU A 99 8.91 19.83 8.47
N ASN A 100 9.01 18.52 8.18
CA ASN A 100 8.18 17.49 8.81
C ASN A 100 8.38 17.45 10.33
N ILE A 101 9.63 17.57 10.80
CA ILE A 101 9.92 17.67 12.23
C ILE A 101 9.25 18.91 12.84
N LYS A 102 9.20 20.04 12.12
CA LYS A 102 8.51 21.24 12.62
C LYS A 102 6.99 21.05 12.65
N LEU A 103 6.42 20.38 11.67
CA LEU A 103 5.00 20.06 11.59
C LEU A 103 4.54 19.05 12.66
N MET A 104 5.46 18.23 13.18
CA MET A 104 5.19 17.31 14.31
C MET A 104 5.24 17.99 15.69
N ASP A 105 5.69 19.25 15.77
CA ASP A 105 5.74 19.99 17.03
C ASP A 105 4.36 20.57 17.37
N ASN A 106 3.62 19.88 18.25
CA ASN A 106 2.24 20.21 18.61
C ASN A 106 2.05 21.59 19.26
N GLU A 107 3.10 22.25 19.73
CA GLU A 107 3.00 23.60 20.30
C GLU A 107 3.17 24.72 19.27
N LYS A 108 3.55 24.39 18.04
CA LYS A 108 3.67 25.40 16.99
C LYS A 108 2.31 25.81 16.47
N THR A 109 2.10 27.13 16.41
CA THR A 109 0.90 27.74 15.83
C THR A 109 1.03 28.01 14.35
N THR A 110 2.22 27.86 13.77
CA THR A 110 2.49 28.03 12.33
C THR A 110 3.89 27.49 11.96
N THR A 111 4.15 27.31 10.67
CA THR A 111 5.49 27.06 10.12
C THR A 111 5.71 27.90 8.85
N PRO A 112 6.96 28.12 8.41
CA PRO A 112 7.23 28.86 7.17
C PRO A 112 6.53 28.28 5.94
N LEU A 113 6.38 26.95 5.85
CA LEU A 113 5.61 26.29 4.79
C LEU A 113 4.15 26.74 4.81
N LEU A 114 3.50 26.66 5.98
CA LEU A 114 2.09 27.04 6.15
C LEU A 114 1.87 28.53 5.85
N GLU A 115 2.76 29.41 6.30
CA GLU A 115 2.67 30.86 6.01
C GLU A 115 2.78 31.17 4.52
N GLN A 116 3.69 30.50 3.81
CA GLN A 116 3.84 30.68 2.37
C GLN A 116 2.60 30.22 1.60
N ASN A 117 2.08 29.03 1.94
CA ASN A 117 0.91 28.47 1.28
C ASN A 117 -0.34 29.32 1.54
N ASN A 118 -0.55 29.78 2.78
CA ASN A 118 -1.64 30.69 3.12
C ASN A 118 -1.53 32.01 2.35
N LYS A 119 -0.34 32.65 2.35
CA LYS A 119 -0.11 33.90 1.62
C LYS A 119 -0.34 33.75 0.12
N PHE A 120 0.09 32.63 -0.45
CA PHE A 120 -0.16 32.32 -1.85
C PHE A 120 -1.67 32.24 -2.13
N LEU A 121 -2.41 31.50 -1.32
CA LEU A 121 -3.85 31.33 -1.47
C LEU A 121 -4.62 32.64 -1.31
N GLU A 122 -4.28 33.48 -0.33
CA GLU A 122 -4.89 34.80 -0.18
C GLU A 122 -4.69 35.67 -1.44
N LEU A 123 -3.46 35.68 -1.97
CA LEU A 123 -3.15 36.41 -3.20
C LEU A 123 -3.91 35.83 -4.40
N TYR A 124 -4.06 34.50 -4.48
CA TYR A 124 -4.78 33.83 -5.54
C TYR A 124 -6.29 34.11 -5.48
N LYS A 125 -6.91 33.99 -4.30
CA LYS A 125 -8.32 34.35 -4.05
C LYS A 125 -8.58 35.81 -4.43
N LYS A 126 -7.65 36.71 -4.09
CA LYS A 126 -7.73 38.13 -4.50
C LYS A 126 -7.65 38.32 -6.01
N LYS A 127 -6.80 37.54 -6.73
CA LYS A 127 -6.76 37.56 -8.20
C LYS A 127 -8.11 37.11 -8.79
N LEU A 128 -8.75 36.09 -8.24
CA LEU A 128 -10.07 35.64 -8.70
C LEU A 128 -11.14 36.74 -8.52
N ASP A 129 -11.19 37.35 -7.34
CA ASP A 129 -12.13 38.44 -7.04
C ASP A 129 -11.91 39.66 -7.95
N ASP A 130 -10.66 40.09 -8.10
CA ASP A 130 -10.30 41.21 -8.97
C ASP A 130 -10.60 40.91 -10.45
N ALA A 131 -10.49 39.67 -10.91
CA ALA A 131 -10.80 39.32 -12.29
C ALA A 131 -12.28 39.49 -12.64
N ASN A 132 -13.16 39.43 -11.63
CA ASN A 132 -14.59 39.66 -11.79
C ASN A 132 -14.94 41.16 -11.67
N LYS A 133 -14.10 41.97 -11.02
CA LYS A 133 -14.36 43.40 -10.74
C LYS A 133 -13.64 44.36 -11.69
N LEU A 134 -12.42 44.03 -12.12
CA LEU A 134 -11.56 44.89 -12.93
C LEU A 134 -11.78 44.67 -14.43
N SER A 135 -11.55 45.73 -15.21
CA SER A 135 -11.41 45.58 -16.67
C SER A 135 -10.16 44.78 -17.02
N ASN A 136 -10.15 44.14 -18.21
CA ASN A 136 -9.02 43.35 -18.67
C ASN A 136 -7.67 44.10 -18.60
N SER A 137 -7.68 45.40 -18.96
CA SER A 137 -6.49 46.26 -18.93
C SER A 137 -6.01 46.54 -17.50
N ASN A 138 -6.93 46.87 -16.59
CA ASN A 138 -6.58 47.13 -15.19
C ASN A 138 -6.09 45.86 -14.48
N PHE A 139 -6.69 44.71 -14.77
CA PHE A 139 -6.25 43.43 -14.24
C PHE A 139 -4.83 43.10 -14.71
N TYR A 140 -4.58 43.20 -16.02
CA TYR A 140 -3.26 42.94 -16.60
C TYR A 140 -2.20 43.89 -16.06
N ARG A 141 -2.50 45.19 -15.90
CA ARG A 141 -1.58 46.16 -15.31
C ARG A 141 -1.21 45.82 -13.86
N LYS A 142 -2.15 45.26 -13.08
CA LYS A 142 -1.95 44.91 -11.67
C LYS A 142 -1.17 43.61 -11.50
N TYR A 143 -1.45 42.60 -12.33
CA TYR A 143 -0.97 41.24 -12.12
C TYR A 143 -0.01 40.71 -13.19
N GLY A 144 0.09 41.36 -14.35
CA GLY A 144 0.86 40.87 -15.51
C GLY A 144 0.27 39.60 -16.15
N GLU A 145 -0.94 39.20 -15.76
CA GLU A 145 -1.58 37.96 -16.21
C GLU A 145 -2.90 38.22 -16.94
N LYS A 146 -3.29 37.29 -17.81
CA LYS A 146 -4.55 37.38 -18.56
C LYS A 146 -5.74 37.09 -17.65
N VAL A 147 -6.71 38.01 -17.64
CA VAL A 147 -7.94 37.91 -16.83
C VAL A 147 -8.73 36.62 -17.08
N ALA A 148 -8.65 36.05 -18.29
CA ALA A 148 -9.36 34.82 -18.67
C ALA A 148 -8.98 33.59 -17.83
N LYS A 149 -7.80 33.58 -17.20
CA LYS A 149 -7.35 32.53 -16.27
C LYS A 149 -8.11 32.55 -14.93
N TYR A 150 -8.81 33.65 -14.63
CA TYR A 150 -9.36 33.94 -13.30
C TYR A 150 -10.84 34.33 -13.32
N LYS A 151 -11.32 34.91 -14.43
CA LYS A 151 -12.69 35.43 -14.54
C LYS A 151 -13.72 34.30 -14.54
N ASN A 152 -14.76 34.44 -13.72
CA ASN A 152 -15.80 33.44 -13.50
C ASN A 152 -15.24 32.06 -13.08
N LYS A 153 -14.13 32.06 -12.34
CA LYS A 153 -13.48 30.85 -11.82
C LYS A 153 -13.58 30.81 -10.30
N GLU A 154 -13.55 29.60 -9.74
CA GLU A 154 -13.59 29.35 -8.31
C GLU A 154 -12.65 28.20 -7.94
N VAL A 155 -11.96 28.33 -6.80
CA VAL A 155 -11.21 27.22 -6.19
C VAL A 155 -12.19 26.37 -5.39
N VAL A 156 -12.57 25.23 -5.94
CA VAL A 156 -13.57 24.33 -5.35
C VAL A 156 -12.99 23.36 -4.32
N SER A 157 -11.68 23.15 -4.35
CA SER A 157 -10.97 22.25 -3.43
C SER A 157 -9.48 22.57 -3.40
N GLU A 158 -8.86 22.25 -2.28
CA GLU A 158 -7.42 22.17 -2.12
C GLU A 158 -7.03 20.76 -1.68
N ASP A 159 -5.94 20.25 -2.25
CA ASP A 159 -5.41 18.93 -1.94
C ASP A 159 -3.89 18.94 -1.73
N GLY A 160 -3.34 17.84 -1.22
CA GLY A 160 -1.89 17.71 -1.09
C GLY A 160 -1.43 16.36 -0.56
N ASN A 161 -0.20 16.00 -0.91
CA ASN A 161 0.46 14.78 -0.43
C ASN A 161 1.60 15.13 0.54
N SER A 162 1.84 14.29 1.55
CA SER A 162 2.94 14.48 2.50
C SER A 162 2.85 15.88 3.15
N GLN A 163 3.87 16.72 3.03
CA GLN A 163 3.85 18.11 3.53
C GLN A 163 2.80 19.01 2.91
N GLY A 164 2.54 18.82 1.61
CA GLY A 164 1.44 19.46 0.95
C GLY A 164 0.10 19.07 1.56
N GLY A 165 -0.01 17.83 2.06
CA GLY A 165 -1.15 17.34 2.81
C GLY A 165 -1.40 18.14 4.10
N ALA A 166 -0.36 18.45 4.88
CA ALA A 166 -0.50 19.33 6.05
C ALA A 166 -1.01 20.72 5.68
N SER A 167 -0.57 21.26 4.54
CA SER A 167 -1.02 22.55 4.03
C SER A 167 -2.48 22.52 3.56
N ALA A 168 -2.91 21.44 2.91
CA ALA A 168 -4.31 21.24 2.55
C ALA A 168 -5.19 21.13 3.80
N ILE A 169 -4.79 20.35 4.80
CA ILE A 169 -5.50 20.22 6.08
C ILE A 169 -5.60 21.58 6.78
N HIS A 170 -4.52 22.37 6.80
CA HIS A 170 -4.53 23.73 7.35
C HIS A 170 -5.63 24.59 6.72
N GLN A 171 -5.77 24.52 5.39
CA GLN A 171 -6.82 25.23 4.67
C GLN A 171 -8.22 24.71 5.00
N GLY A 172 -8.39 23.41 5.20
CA GLY A 172 -9.67 22.84 5.64
C GLY A 172 -10.08 23.27 7.04
N VAL A 173 -9.10 23.52 7.90
CA VAL A 173 -9.30 24.04 9.25
C VAL A 173 -9.73 25.51 9.20
N GLU A 174 -9.10 26.33 8.36
CA GLU A 174 -9.43 27.75 8.18
C GLU A 174 -10.73 28.00 7.39
N HIS A 175 -11.08 27.06 6.50
CA HIS A 175 -12.19 27.17 5.55
C HIS A 175 -13.09 25.93 5.61
N PRO A 176 -13.93 25.78 6.66
CA PRO A 176 -14.77 24.60 6.86
C PRO A 176 -15.83 24.40 5.76
N GLU A 177 -16.10 25.42 4.94
CA GLU A 177 -16.96 25.33 3.76
C GLU A 177 -16.33 24.57 2.58
N LYS A 178 -15.01 24.36 2.61
CA LYS A 178 -14.25 23.77 1.49
C LYS A 178 -14.04 22.28 1.64
N HIS A 179 -14.14 21.58 0.52
CA HIS A 179 -13.83 20.16 0.43
C HIS A 179 -12.32 19.96 0.34
N ILE A 180 -11.73 19.26 1.31
CA ILE A 180 -10.29 19.02 1.37
C ILE A 180 -9.98 17.54 1.36
N VAL A 181 -9.00 17.16 0.55
CA VAL A 181 -8.43 15.80 0.52
C VAL A 181 -6.93 15.89 0.74
N SER A 182 -6.42 15.04 1.62
CA SER A 182 -4.98 14.85 1.76
C SER A 182 -4.59 13.39 1.58
N THR A 183 -3.37 13.17 1.10
CA THR A 183 -2.83 11.84 0.76
C THR A 183 -1.52 11.63 1.52
N ASN A 184 -1.44 10.61 2.36
CA ASN A 184 -0.28 10.36 3.24
C ASN A 184 0.25 11.66 3.90
N PRO A 185 -0.64 12.48 4.51
CA PRO A 185 -0.26 13.82 4.96
C PRO A 185 0.75 13.77 6.10
N ALA A 186 1.63 14.77 6.15
CA ALA A 186 2.32 15.12 7.38
C ALA A 186 1.33 15.65 8.41
N MET A 187 1.68 15.54 9.69
CA MET A 187 0.88 16.11 10.78
C MET A 187 0.66 17.62 10.62
N LEU A 188 -0.49 18.10 11.07
CA LEU A 188 -0.72 19.53 11.33
C LEU A 188 -0.57 19.78 12.84
N PRO A 189 0.31 20.70 13.28
CA PRO A 189 0.49 21.01 14.70
C PRO A 189 -0.84 21.22 15.46
N GLU A 190 -0.99 20.53 16.59
CA GLU A 190 -2.21 20.57 17.40
C GLU A 190 -2.61 21.99 17.85
N ALA A 191 -1.64 22.85 18.19
CA ALA A 191 -1.90 24.23 18.61
C ALA A 191 -2.66 25.07 17.57
N ILE A 192 -2.63 24.69 16.29
CA ILE A 192 -3.36 25.37 15.21
C ILE A 192 -4.87 25.16 15.34
N TRP A 193 -5.32 23.98 15.78
CA TRP A 193 -6.73 23.59 15.66
C TRP A 193 -7.39 23.17 16.98
N ARG A 194 -6.63 22.83 18.04
CA ARG A 194 -7.18 22.35 19.32
C ARG A 194 -8.18 23.28 20.01
N ASN A 195 -8.05 24.58 19.78
CA ASN A 195 -8.89 25.59 20.42
C ASN A 195 -10.08 26.02 19.53
N LEU A 196 -10.22 25.42 18.35
CA LEU A 196 -11.32 25.74 17.45
C LEU A 196 -12.61 25.08 17.94
N LYS A 197 -13.72 25.81 17.82
CA LYS A 197 -15.04 25.34 18.30
C LYS A 197 -15.56 24.13 17.51
N GLN A 198 -15.02 23.87 16.32
CA GLN A 198 -15.36 22.74 15.48
C GLN A 198 -14.49 21.55 15.88
N SER A 199 -15.08 20.57 16.57
CA SER A 199 -14.40 19.35 16.99
C SER A 199 -14.40 18.25 15.92
N ASN A 200 -15.22 18.38 14.87
CA ASN A 200 -15.31 17.41 13.78
C ASN A 200 -15.20 18.12 12.42
N PHE A 201 -14.01 18.08 11.81
CA PHE A 201 -13.75 18.67 10.49
C PHE A 201 -14.26 17.74 9.38
N GLU A 202 -15.58 17.66 9.21
CA GLU A 202 -16.23 16.76 8.24
C GLU A 202 -15.86 17.05 6.77
N ASN A 203 -15.37 18.26 6.51
CA ASN A 203 -14.93 18.72 5.20
C ASN A 203 -13.55 18.16 4.79
N ILE A 204 -12.79 17.59 5.75
CA ILE A 204 -11.44 17.06 5.55
C ILE A 204 -11.44 15.53 5.55
N ILE A 205 -10.84 14.92 4.53
CA ILE A 205 -10.51 13.49 4.50
C ILE A 205 -9.01 13.31 4.28
N ASN A 206 -8.42 12.44 5.10
CA ASN A 206 -7.02 12.08 5.04
C ASN A 206 -6.93 10.61 4.60
N PHE A 207 -6.48 10.35 3.38
CA PHE A 207 -6.24 9.00 2.89
C PHE A 207 -4.80 8.58 3.21
N HIS A 208 -4.63 7.40 3.80
CA HIS A 208 -3.32 6.86 4.15
C HIS A 208 -3.12 5.49 3.50
N SER A 209 -2.01 5.30 2.79
CA SER A 209 -1.55 3.98 2.39
C SER A 209 -1.17 3.17 3.63
N THR A 210 -1.54 1.89 3.67
CA THR A 210 -1.25 1.02 4.83
C THR A 210 0.26 0.86 5.06
N ASN A 211 1.07 0.94 4.00
CA ASN A 211 2.53 0.82 4.05
C ASN A 211 3.25 2.17 3.93
N ASP A 212 2.58 3.28 4.25
CA ASP A 212 3.19 4.59 4.25
C ASP A 212 4.18 4.77 5.42
N VAL A 213 5.43 5.09 5.09
CA VAL A 213 6.51 5.29 6.08
C VAL A 213 6.25 6.50 6.94
N LEU A 214 5.74 7.60 6.36
CA LEU A 214 5.54 8.83 7.12
C LEU A 214 4.49 8.61 8.21
N SER A 215 3.37 7.99 7.85
CA SER A 215 2.31 7.58 8.78
C SER A 215 2.85 6.65 9.86
N TRP A 216 3.64 5.62 9.51
CA TRP A 216 4.22 4.72 10.51
C TRP A 216 5.15 5.42 11.51
N LEU A 217 5.90 6.42 11.05
CA LEU A 217 6.78 7.21 11.92
C LEU A 217 6.00 8.18 12.81
N GLN A 218 4.88 8.70 12.33
CA GLN A 218 4.07 9.70 13.02
C GLN A 218 3.06 9.08 14.00
N ASP A 219 2.40 7.99 13.64
CA ASP A 219 1.32 7.35 14.40
C ASP A 219 1.65 7.08 15.88
N PRO A 220 2.87 6.64 16.27
CA PRO A 220 3.21 6.44 17.68
C PRO A 220 3.25 7.73 18.51
N PHE A 221 3.41 8.88 17.86
CA PHE A 221 3.55 10.20 18.50
C PHE A 221 2.37 11.14 18.19
N ALA A 222 1.52 10.76 17.24
CA ALA A 222 0.43 11.59 16.76
C ALA A 222 -0.73 11.60 17.76
N LYS A 223 -1.21 12.81 18.07
CA LYS A 223 -2.58 13.02 18.54
C LYS A 223 -3.54 12.93 17.35
N GLU A 224 -4.85 12.90 17.61
CA GLU A 224 -5.86 12.93 16.53
C GLU A 224 -5.57 14.09 15.57
N MET A 225 -5.61 13.84 14.26
CA MET A 225 -5.47 14.88 13.23
C MET A 225 -6.85 15.39 12.83
N PRO A 226 -6.98 16.67 12.41
CA PRO A 226 -8.23 17.19 11.85
C PRO A 226 -8.72 16.36 10.66
N GLY A 227 -10.00 16.01 10.68
CA GLY A 227 -10.66 15.31 9.59
C GLY A 227 -10.72 13.80 9.77
N LYS A 228 -11.37 13.16 8.80
CA LYS A 228 -11.58 11.71 8.82
C LYS A 228 -10.40 10.98 8.19
N ARG A 229 -9.72 10.14 8.97
CA ARG A 229 -8.69 9.22 8.46
C ARG A 229 -9.31 8.00 7.78
N ILE A 230 -8.85 7.68 6.57
CA ILE A 230 -9.21 6.49 5.82
C ILE A 230 -7.94 5.75 5.42
N ASN A 231 -7.75 4.54 5.94
CA ASN A 231 -6.62 3.69 5.56
C ASN A 231 -6.98 2.90 4.30
N ILE A 232 -6.24 3.17 3.22
CA ILE A 232 -6.32 2.45 1.96
C ILE A 232 -5.34 1.27 2.02
N ARG A 233 -5.85 0.08 1.71
CA ARG A 233 -5.02 -1.13 1.59
C ARG A 233 -4.28 -1.09 0.25
N ASP A 234 -3.20 -0.33 0.25
CA ASP A 234 -2.28 -0.17 -0.88
C ASP A 234 -0.83 -0.19 -0.38
N GLY A 235 0.10 -0.36 -1.32
CA GLY A 235 1.52 -0.44 -1.07
C GLY A 235 2.05 -1.86 -0.87
N VAL A 236 3.38 -1.97 -0.82
CA VAL A 236 4.08 -3.24 -0.67
C VAL A 236 5.05 -3.13 0.51
N PRO A 237 5.07 -4.08 1.46
CA PRO A 237 5.92 -4.04 2.65
C PRO A 237 7.38 -4.44 2.31
N THR A 238 7.99 -3.73 1.35
CA THR A 238 9.38 -3.93 0.93
C THR A 238 10.10 -2.59 0.96
N LEU A 239 11.40 -2.60 1.26
CA LEU A 239 12.20 -1.37 1.37
C LEU A 239 12.07 -0.47 0.11
N ASN A 240 12.05 -1.06 -1.08
CA ASN A 240 11.89 -0.33 -2.34
C ASN A 240 10.45 0.16 -2.57
N GLY A 241 9.45 -0.55 -2.05
CA GLY A 241 8.03 -0.20 -2.21
C GLY A 241 7.55 0.86 -1.23
N LEU A 242 8.32 1.18 -0.19
CA LEU A 242 7.96 2.17 0.84
C LEU A 242 7.81 3.59 0.27
N ILE A 243 8.71 4.02 -0.63
CA ILE A 243 8.63 5.33 -1.28
C ILE A 243 7.42 5.39 -2.22
N ASP A 244 7.24 4.36 -3.05
CA ASP A 244 6.10 4.26 -3.95
C ASP A 244 4.77 4.24 -3.16
N SER A 245 4.76 3.61 -1.97
CA SER A 245 3.60 3.58 -1.07
C SER A 245 3.29 4.95 -0.45
N HIS A 246 4.31 5.77 -0.18
CA HIS A 246 4.17 7.15 0.30
C HIS A 246 3.57 8.08 -0.76
N LEU A 247 3.98 7.93 -2.02
CA LEU A 247 3.37 8.65 -3.13
C LEU A 247 1.96 8.10 -3.46
N GLY A 248 1.74 6.80 -3.24
CA GLY A 248 0.52 6.08 -3.60
C GLY A 248 0.52 5.57 -5.06
N PHE A 249 1.61 5.80 -5.79
CA PHE A 249 1.69 5.53 -7.24
C PHE A 249 3.10 5.10 -7.64
N LYS A 250 3.17 4.24 -8.66
CA LYS A 250 4.43 3.97 -9.38
C LYS A 250 4.21 4.01 -10.88
N ARG A 251 4.61 5.13 -11.49
CA ARG A 251 4.28 5.48 -12.88
C ARG A 251 5.47 6.12 -13.59
N GLU A 252 5.64 5.78 -14.87
CA GLU A 252 6.59 6.43 -15.78
C GLU A 252 5.91 7.61 -16.46
N PHE A 253 6.40 8.83 -16.25
CA PHE A 253 5.83 10.03 -16.87
C PHE A 253 6.41 10.29 -18.27
N ASN A 254 5.53 10.57 -19.23
CA ASN A 254 5.91 11.02 -20.57
C ASN A 254 5.62 12.53 -20.72
N SER A 255 6.67 13.35 -20.59
CA SER A 255 6.58 14.82 -20.68
C SER A 255 6.25 15.36 -22.07
N LYS A 256 6.29 14.53 -23.12
CA LYS A 256 5.89 14.94 -24.48
C LYS A 256 4.38 14.86 -24.68
N THR A 257 3.76 13.82 -24.13
CA THR A 257 2.31 13.56 -24.29
C THR A 257 1.49 13.93 -23.06
N ASN A 258 2.14 14.21 -21.93
CA ASN A 258 1.51 14.35 -20.61
C ASN A 258 0.66 13.14 -20.24
N GLU A 259 1.20 11.96 -20.50
CA GLU A 259 0.60 10.68 -20.14
C GLU A 259 1.55 9.93 -19.23
N TYR A 260 1.06 8.84 -18.64
CA TYR A 260 1.87 7.96 -17.84
C TYR A 260 1.65 6.51 -18.22
N LYS A 261 2.59 5.67 -17.77
CA LYS A 261 2.46 4.22 -17.80
C LYS A 261 2.69 3.67 -16.40
N ASP A 262 1.75 2.86 -15.91
CA ASP A 262 1.93 2.17 -14.64
C ASP A 262 3.11 1.18 -14.71
N ILE A 263 3.93 1.19 -13.68
CA ILE A 263 5.05 0.28 -13.51
C ILE A 263 4.77 -0.60 -12.30
N PRO A 264 4.97 -1.93 -12.39
CA PRO A 264 4.89 -2.79 -11.22
C PRO A 264 5.91 -2.40 -10.16
N VAL A 265 5.43 -2.28 -8.94
CA VAL A 265 6.24 -2.07 -7.73
C VAL A 265 6.97 -3.34 -7.38
N HIS A 266 6.32 -4.48 -7.62
CA HIS A 266 6.91 -5.79 -7.45
C HIS A 266 6.44 -6.74 -8.56
N LYS A 267 7.30 -7.70 -8.92
CA LYS A 267 7.01 -8.72 -9.92
C LYS A 267 7.21 -10.09 -9.30
N ILE A 268 6.21 -10.96 -9.44
CA ILE A 268 6.25 -12.34 -8.96
C ILE A 268 6.29 -13.24 -10.19
N GLU A 269 7.30 -14.10 -10.29
CA GLU A 269 7.29 -15.18 -11.26
C GLU A 269 6.41 -16.32 -10.73
N SER A 270 5.46 -16.77 -11.55
CA SER A 270 4.61 -17.88 -11.16
C SER A 270 5.43 -19.16 -10.98
N VAL A 271 5.11 -19.91 -9.93
CA VAL A 271 5.75 -21.20 -9.67
C VAL A 271 5.11 -22.35 -10.46
N LYS A 272 3.94 -22.13 -11.07
CA LYS A 272 3.22 -23.16 -11.87
C LYS A 272 2.87 -22.72 -13.28
N ASP A 273 2.41 -21.49 -13.46
CA ASP A 273 1.86 -21.05 -14.74
C ASP A 273 2.98 -20.59 -15.67
N THR A 274 2.91 -21.03 -16.92
CA THR A 274 3.80 -20.61 -18.01
C THR A 274 3.02 -19.92 -19.12
N GLU A 275 3.73 -19.14 -19.93
CA GLU A 275 3.21 -18.50 -21.13
C GLU A 275 4.24 -18.60 -22.27
N ILE A 276 3.78 -18.57 -23.52
CA ILE A 276 4.67 -18.56 -24.67
C ILE A 276 5.02 -17.12 -25.03
N LYS A 277 6.29 -16.75 -24.87
CA LYS A 277 6.83 -15.46 -25.33
C LYS A 277 7.93 -15.69 -26.37
N ASN A 278 7.77 -15.11 -27.55
CA ASN A 278 8.70 -15.24 -28.69
C ASN A 278 9.03 -16.71 -29.02
N GLY A 279 8.03 -17.59 -28.98
CA GLY A 279 8.18 -19.02 -29.27
C GLY A 279 8.86 -19.83 -28.16
N LYS A 280 9.13 -19.24 -26.98
CA LYS A 280 9.70 -19.93 -25.82
C LYS A 280 8.70 -19.94 -24.67
N GLU A 281 8.62 -21.08 -23.99
CA GLU A 281 7.89 -21.20 -22.74
C GLU A 281 8.65 -20.49 -21.63
N VAL A 282 8.00 -19.52 -20.99
CA VAL A 282 8.54 -18.76 -19.86
C VAL A 282 7.53 -18.74 -18.73
N LYS A 283 7.99 -18.56 -17.49
CA LYS A 283 7.09 -18.41 -16.35
C LYS A 283 6.23 -17.16 -16.53
N LYS A 284 4.94 -17.30 -16.22
CA LYS A 284 4.02 -16.16 -16.19
C LYS A 284 4.48 -15.18 -15.11
N VAL A 285 4.44 -13.89 -15.42
CA VAL A 285 4.80 -12.84 -14.46
C VAL A 285 3.52 -12.17 -13.95
N ILE A 286 3.38 -12.10 -12.64
CA ILE A 286 2.30 -11.39 -11.95
C ILE A 286 2.86 -10.06 -11.46
N ASN A 287 2.25 -8.97 -11.92
CA ASN A 287 2.63 -7.61 -11.59
C ASN A 287 1.83 -7.13 -10.38
N ILE A 288 2.51 -6.60 -9.37
CA ILE A 288 1.89 -5.87 -8.26
C ILE A 288 2.06 -4.39 -8.55
N ASN A 289 0.94 -3.71 -8.80
CA ASN A 289 0.89 -2.27 -9.09
C ASN A 289 0.41 -1.49 -7.85
N LEU A 290 0.70 -0.20 -7.81
CA LEU A 290 0.23 0.77 -6.80
C LEU A 290 -0.66 1.79 -7.51
N ASP A 291 -1.86 2.00 -6.99
CA ASP A 291 -2.88 2.86 -7.59
C ASP A 291 -3.89 3.32 -6.51
N MET A 292 -3.47 4.31 -5.72
CA MET A 292 -4.14 4.63 -4.46
C MET A 292 -5.57 5.17 -4.64
N ASP A 293 -5.80 6.00 -5.65
CA ASP A 293 -7.11 6.55 -6.01
C ASP A 293 -8.08 5.47 -6.49
N GLY A 294 -7.62 4.53 -7.33
CA GLY A 294 -8.40 3.37 -7.77
C GLY A 294 -8.93 2.54 -6.61
N ARG A 295 -8.22 2.51 -5.47
CA ARG A 295 -8.61 1.79 -4.24
C ARG A 295 -9.59 2.57 -3.35
N ILE A 296 -9.89 3.83 -3.64
CA ILE A 296 -10.92 4.61 -2.93
C ILE A 296 -12.31 4.15 -3.42
N PRO A 297 -13.18 3.64 -2.53
CA PRO A 297 -14.52 3.24 -2.93
C PRO A 297 -15.41 4.46 -3.14
N ILE A 298 -16.13 4.49 -4.27
CA ILE A 298 -16.95 5.62 -4.70
C ILE A 298 -18.43 5.24 -4.64
N ASN A 299 -19.25 6.19 -4.21
CA ASN A 299 -20.68 6.09 -4.39
C ASN A 299 -21.02 6.36 -5.86
N VAL A 300 -21.46 5.31 -6.56
CA VAL A 300 -21.79 5.38 -8.00
C VAL A 300 -22.83 6.45 -8.36
N TRP A 301 -23.65 6.87 -7.40
CA TRP A 301 -24.71 7.85 -7.64
C TRP A 301 -24.23 9.29 -7.50
N THR A 302 -23.35 9.57 -6.52
CA THR A 302 -22.90 10.93 -6.22
C THR A 302 -21.50 11.24 -6.78
N GLY A 303 -20.74 10.20 -7.12
CA GLY A 303 -19.33 10.29 -7.49
C GLY A 303 -18.41 10.59 -6.30
N ASP A 304 -18.93 10.73 -5.08
CA ASP A 304 -18.13 11.01 -3.88
C ASP A 304 -17.63 9.73 -3.24
N SER A 305 -16.53 9.79 -2.49
CA SER A 305 -16.11 8.61 -1.72
C SER A 305 -17.21 8.19 -0.73
N ILE A 306 -17.31 6.89 -0.48
CA ILE A 306 -18.22 6.37 0.55
C ILE A 306 -17.87 6.89 1.95
N ALA A 307 -16.64 7.39 2.11
CA ALA A 307 -16.20 8.02 3.33
C ALA A 307 -16.92 9.36 3.61
N ARG A 308 -17.42 10.05 2.58
CA ARG A 308 -18.22 11.28 2.70
C ARG A 308 -19.72 11.04 2.61
N SER A 309 -20.16 10.04 1.85
CA SER A 309 -21.59 9.84 1.64
C SER A 309 -22.30 9.45 2.94
N GLY A 310 -23.08 10.39 3.50
CA GLY A 310 -23.98 10.16 4.63
C GLY A 310 -25.23 9.35 4.24
N LYS A 311 -26.34 9.53 4.97
CA LYS A 311 -27.62 8.85 4.65
C LYS A 311 -28.01 9.12 3.19
N GLY A 312 -28.19 8.05 2.41
CA GLY A 312 -28.39 8.12 0.96
C GLY A 312 -29.55 9.02 0.56
N LYS A 313 -29.37 9.77 -0.53
CA LYS A 313 -30.46 10.52 -1.19
C LYS A 313 -31.30 9.55 -2.02
N ASN A 314 -32.56 9.90 -2.27
CA ASN A 314 -33.39 9.17 -3.23
C ASN A 314 -32.72 9.21 -4.61
N ILE A 315 -32.51 8.04 -5.19
CA ILE A 315 -31.91 7.89 -6.52
C ILE A 315 -33.03 7.61 -7.50
N LYS A 316 -33.14 8.44 -8.54
CA LYS A 316 -33.94 8.08 -9.71
C LYS A 316 -33.15 7.06 -10.51
N LEU A 317 -33.68 5.84 -10.62
CA LEU A 317 -33.12 4.80 -11.49
C LEU A 317 -33.59 5.05 -12.92
N ASP A 318 -32.63 5.39 -13.80
CA ASP A 318 -32.82 5.51 -15.25
C ASP A 318 -31.73 4.71 -15.99
N ILE A 319 -31.80 4.68 -17.33
CA ILE A 319 -30.89 3.91 -18.19
C ILE A 319 -29.43 4.36 -18.01
N GLU A 320 -29.18 5.66 -17.80
CA GLU A 320 -27.84 6.20 -17.57
C GLU A 320 -27.30 5.69 -16.23
N LYS A 321 -28.09 5.81 -15.15
CA LYS A 321 -27.70 5.36 -13.81
C LYS A 321 -27.55 3.85 -13.68
N LEU A 322 -28.37 3.06 -14.36
CA LEU A 322 -28.12 1.62 -14.49
C LEU A 322 -26.86 1.33 -15.30
N GLY A 323 -26.54 2.16 -16.29
CA GLY A 323 -25.27 2.12 -17.01
C GLY A 323 -24.06 2.35 -16.09
N ASP A 324 -24.09 3.40 -15.27
CA ASP A 324 -23.03 3.72 -14.30
C ASP A 324 -22.83 2.54 -13.31
N LEU A 325 -23.92 2.02 -12.75
CA LEU A 325 -23.88 0.87 -11.83
C LEU A 325 -23.32 -0.40 -12.52
N TYR A 326 -23.77 -0.67 -13.74
CA TYR A 326 -23.26 -1.80 -14.52
C TYR A 326 -21.74 -1.70 -14.74
N GLN A 327 -21.23 -0.54 -15.13
CA GLN A 327 -19.80 -0.32 -15.35
C GLN A 327 -18.98 -0.46 -14.06
N LEU A 328 -19.47 0.04 -12.93
CA LEU A 328 -18.77 -0.13 -11.64
C LEU A 328 -18.69 -1.61 -11.23
N VAL A 329 -19.78 -2.37 -11.39
CA VAL A 329 -19.87 -3.78 -10.98
C VAL A 329 -19.07 -4.68 -11.92
N THR A 330 -19.29 -4.56 -13.24
CA THR A 330 -18.68 -5.47 -14.23
C THR A 330 -17.30 -5.04 -14.69
N GLY A 331 -16.98 -3.75 -14.57
CA GLY A 331 -15.66 -3.20 -14.89
C GLY A 331 -14.75 -3.21 -13.67
N GLU A 332 -14.82 -2.16 -12.86
CA GLU A 332 -13.88 -1.91 -11.75
C GLU A 332 -13.90 -3.05 -10.71
N THR A 333 -15.09 -3.37 -10.16
CA THR A 333 -15.22 -4.35 -9.07
C THR A 333 -14.85 -5.75 -9.54
N SER A 334 -15.31 -6.17 -10.72
CA SER A 334 -14.96 -7.48 -11.27
C SER A 334 -13.46 -7.62 -11.54
N THR A 335 -12.81 -6.55 -12.04
CA THR A 335 -11.36 -6.52 -12.28
C THR A 335 -10.59 -6.67 -10.96
N MET A 336 -10.94 -5.90 -9.92
CA MET A 336 -10.32 -6.02 -8.59
C MET A 336 -10.49 -7.42 -7.99
N LEU A 337 -11.68 -8.01 -8.10
CA LEU A 337 -11.95 -9.37 -7.62
C LEU A 337 -11.12 -10.40 -8.39
N GLN A 338 -10.96 -10.22 -9.71
CA GLN A 338 -10.14 -11.09 -10.54
C GLN A 338 -8.65 -11.00 -10.15
N GLU A 339 -8.13 -9.80 -9.89
CA GLU A 339 -6.77 -9.62 -9.37
C GLU A 339 -6.59 -10.36 -8.05
N CYS A 340 -7.52 -10.21 -7.10
CA CYS A 340 -7.48 -10.94 -5.83
C CYS A 340 -7.46 -12.46 -6.03
N VAL A 341 -8.29 -12.99 -6.93
CA VAL A 341 -8.30 -14.42 -7.27
C VAL A 341 -6.92 -14.84 -7.79
N THR A 342 -6.33 -14.08 -8.73
CA THR A 342 -5.02 -14.36 -9.29
C THR A 342 -3.92 -14.36 -8.22
N PHE A 343 -3.87 -13.35 -7.35
CA PHE A 343 -2.88 -13.27 -6.28
C PHE A 343 -3.02 -14.38 -5.24
N LEU A 344 -4.24 -14.72 -4.84
CA LEU A 344 -4.50 -15.80 -3.87
C LEU A 344 -4.18 -17.18 -4.46
N ASN A 345 -4.46 -17.39 -5.75
CA ASN A 345 -4.06 -18.60 -6.46
C ASN A 345 -2.55 -18.76 -6.47
N GLU A 346 -1.81 -17.71 -6.84
CA GLU A 346 -0.36 -17.78 -6.87
C GLU A 346 0.23 -17.95 -5.47
N SER A 347 -0.29 -17.23 -4.48
CA SER A 347 0.16 -17.36 -3.09
C SER A 347 -0.03 -18.79 -2.56
N PHE A 348 -1.14 -19.45 -2.94
CA PHE A 348 -1.37 -20.85 -2.62
C PHE A 348 -0.35 -21.76 -3.34
N ASN A 349 -0.08 -21.50 -4.62
CA ASN A 349 0.90 -22.25 -5.40
C ASN A 349 2.31 -22.12 -4.82
N ILE A 350 2.73 -20.91 -4.46
CA ILE A 350 4.02 -20.63 -3.79
C ILE A 350 4.08 -21.39 -2.46
N SER A 351 3.05 -21.30 -1.63
CA SER A 351 3.02 -22.00 -0.34
C SER A 351 3.13 -23.52 -0.50
N GLN A 352 2.45 -24.07 -1.51
CA GLN A 352 2.55 -25.50 -1.84
C GLN A 352 3.94 -25.89 -2.33
N SER A 353 4.55 -25.07 -3.19
CA SER A 353 5.92 -25.27 -3.66
C SER A 353 6.90 -25.23 -2.48
N GLU A 354 6.81 -24.22 -1.62
CA GLU A 354 7.65 -24.08 -0.42
C GLU A 354 7.50 -25.27 0.55
N ASN A 355 6.29 -25.78 0.72
CA ASN A 355 6.05 -26.98 1.55
C ASN A 355 6.84 -28.19 1.01
N SER A 356 6.92 -28.35 -0.32
CA SER A 356 7.71 -29.44 -0.93
C SER A 356 9.22 -29.35 -0.64
N TYR A 357 9.73 -28.14 -0.36
CA TYR A 357 11.13 -27.88 0.01
C TYR A 357 11.39 -27.90 1.53
N PHE A 358 10.44 -28.36 2.35
CA PHE A 358 10.60 -28.38 3.81
C PHE A 358 11.86 -29.14 4.26
N GLY A 359 12.12 -30.32 3.69
CA GLY A 359 13.31 -31.12 4.01
C GLY A 359 14.62 -30.35 3.78
N ASP A 360 14.72 -29.66 2.66
CA ASP A 360 15.89 -28.85 2.29
C ASP A 360 16.06 -27.65 3.22
N ARG A 361 14.97 -26.96 3.58
CA ARG A 361 15.01 -25.82 4.51
C ARG A 361 15.44 -26.26 5.91
N LYS A 362 14.90 -27.38 6.40
CA LYS A 362 15.32 -28.00 7.66
C LYS A 362 16.81 -28.35 7.62
N HIS A 363 17.28 -28.95 6.53
CA HIS A 363 18.69 -29.28 6.37
C HIS A 363 19.59 -28.04 6.38
N LYS A 364 19.26 -27.02 5.57
CA LYS A 364 20.02 -25.76 5.50
C LYS A 364 20.08 -25.04 6.86
N LEU A 365 18.97 -25.02 7.60
CA LEU A 365 18.93 -24.41 8.93
C LEU A 365 19.79 -25.19 9.94
N LYS A 366 19.72 -26.54 9.91
CA LYS A 366 20.60 -27.40 10.72
C LYS A 366 22.07 -27.11 10.43
N GLN A 367 22.46 -27.03 9.15
CA GLN A 367 23.84 -26.71 8.78
C GLN A 367 24.27 -25.32 9.24
N LYS A 368 23.41 -24.29 9.12
CA LYS A 368 23.72 -22.96 9.64
C LYS A 368 23.98 -22.97 11.15
N PHE A 369 23.15 -23.68 11.92
CA PHE A 369 23.38 -23.82 13.36
C PHE A 369 24.71 -24.51 13.68
N LYS A 370 25.00 -25.63 12.99
CA LYS A 370 26.27 -26.35 13.13
C LYS A 370 27.49 -25.47 12.86
N ASN A 371 27.41 -24.65 11.80
CA ASN A 371 28.47 -23.73 11.42
C ASN A 371 28.68 -22.62 12.47
N VAL A 372 27.61 -22.04 13.01
CA VAL A 372 27.69 -20.96 14.00
C VAL A 372 28.32 -21.44 15.31
N ILE A 373 28.05 -22.67 15.74
CA ILE A 373 28.63 -23.24 16.96
C ILE A 373 29.94 -24.01 16.70
N GLU A 374 30.41 -24.00 15.45
CA GLU A 374 31.61 -24.71 15.01
C GLU A 374 31.66 -26.19 15.47
N ILE A 375 30.54 -26.92 15.36
CA ILE A 375 30.44 -28.29 15.88
C ILE A 375 31.49 -29.23 15.27
N ASP A 376 31.90 -28.96 14.03
CA ASP A 376 32.94 -29.72 13.33
C ASP A 376 34.31 -29.62 14.05
N VAL A 377 34.59 -28.50 14.71
CA VAL A 377 35.80 -28.33 15.55
C VAL A 377 35.72 -29.24 16.77
N LEU A 378 34.56 -29.31 17.43
CA LEU A 378 34.34 -30.21 18.57
C LEU A 378 34.40 -31.69 18.15
N GLU A 379 33.81 -32.03 17.00
CA GLU A 379 33.88 -33.39 16.44
C GLU A 379 35.32 -33.79 16.10
N ASN A 380 36.10 -32.89 15.48
CA ASN A 380 37.52 -33.12 15.20
C ASN A 380 38.34 -33.26 16.48
N MET A 381 38.08 -32.43 17.49
CA MET A 381 38.70 -32.56 18.81
C MET A 381 38.37 -33.92 19.44
N SER A 382 37.12 -34.40 19.30
CA SER A 382 36.70 -35.70 19.83
C SER A 382 37.44 -36.84 19.14
N ARG A 383 37.53 -36.81 17.81
CA ARG A 383 38.28 -37.81 17.02
C ARG A 383 39.75 -37.86 17.47
N ASN A 384 40.37 -36.70 17.67
CA ASN A 384 41.76 -36.60 18.14
C ASN A 384 41.96 -37.15 19.56
N ILE A 385 41.04 -36.85 20.49
CA ILE A 385 41.07 -37.39 21.86
C ILE A 385 40.95 -38.92 21.82
N THR A 386 39.99 -39.45 21.05
CA THR A 386 39.78 -40.88 20.91
C THR A 386 41.02 -41.58 20.31
N SER A 387 41.67 -40.99 19.30
CA SER A 387 42.92 -41.51 18.72
C SER A 387 44.05 -41.57 19.74
N LYS A 388 44.36 -40.45 20.41
CA LYS A 388 45.42 -40.37 21.42
C LYS A 388 45.18 -41.29 22.61
N LYS A 389 43.91 -41.46 23.00
CA LYS A 389 43.50 -42.44 24.01
C LYS A 389 43.90 -43.85 23.60
N ASN A 390 43.59 -44.25 22.37
CA ASN A 390 43.90 -45.59 21.87
C ASN A 390 45.42 -45.83 21.87
N GLU A 391 46.22 -44.87 21.35
CA GLU A 391 47.69 -44.93 21.38
C GLU A 391 48.26 -45.09 22.80
N LEU A 392 47.72 -44.32 23.77
CA LEU A 392 48.13 -44.43 25.17
C LEU A 392 47.71 -45.77 25.77
N PHE A 393 46.52 -46.27 25.43
CA PHE A 393 46.05 -47.55 25.96
C PHE A 393 46.88 -48.73 25.43
N GLU A 394 47.25 -48.71 24.15
CA GLU A 394 48.20 -49.66 23.54
C GLU A 394 49.56 -49.60 24.23
N SER A 395 50.06 -48.39 24.51
CA SER A 395 51.33 -48.20 25.24
C SER A 395 51.27 -48.75 26.67
N ILE A 396 50.16 -48.51 27.38
CA ILE A 396 49.93 -49.06 28.72
C ILE A 396 49.83 -50.58 28.66
N ASP A 397 49.08 -51.14 27.71
CA ASP A 397 48.95 -52.61 27.58
C ASP A 397 50.30 -53.25 27.27
N SER A 398 51.08 -52.70 26.33
CA SER A 398 52.43 -53.17 26.04
C SER A 398 53.37 -53.10 27.25
N PHE A 399 53.27 -52.03 28.06
CA PHE A 399 54.03 -51.93 29.31
C PHE A 399 53.59 -52.98 30.33
N MET A 400 52.28 -53.14 30.54
CA MET A 400 51.72 -54.13 31.48
C MET A 400 52.09 -55.56 31.09
N ASP A 401 52.10 -55.89 29.79
CA ASP A 401 52.54 -57.19 29.28
C ASP A 401 54.02 -57.45 29.55
N LYS A 402 54.88 -56.44 29.36
CA LYS A 402 56.33 -56.54 29.61
C LYS A 402 56.67 -56.71 31.09
N ILE A 403 55.92 -56.10 32.00
CA ILE A 403 56.16 -56.20 33.46
C ILE A 403 55.47 -57.39 34.10
N GLY A 404 54.48 -58.00 33.44
CA GLY A 404 53.71 -59.15 33.94
C GLY A 404 54.58 -60.29 34.51
N PRO A 405 55.68 -60.71 33.84
CA PRO A 405 56.58 -61.75 34.34
C PRO A 405 57.33 -61.39 35.64
N ILE A 406 57.50 -60.10 35.95
CA ILE A 406 58.22 -59.59 37.12
C ILE A 406 57.32 -58.88 38.14
N ALA A 407 56.00 -59.02 37.99
CA ALA A 407 54.99 -58.28 38.77
C ALA A 407 55.12 -58.47 40.29
N ILE A 408 55.68 -59.60 40.76
CA ILE A 408 55.96 -59.88 42.18
C ILE A 408 56.96 -58.87 42.79
N LEU A 409 57.87 -58.32 41.97
CA LEU A 409 58.88 -57.33 42.37
C LEU A 409 58.38 -55.89 42.29
N VAL A 410 57.21 -55.63 41.66
CA VAL A 410 56.67 -54.28 41.44
C VAL A 410 55.16 -54.22 41.79
N PRO A 411 54.79 -54.36 43.07
CA PRO A 411 53.39 -54.61 43.46
C PRO A 411 52.45 -53.38 43.36
N ALA A 412 53.00 -52.17 43.18
CA ALA A 412 52.27 -50.91 43.39
C ALA A 412 51.78 -50.19 42.12
N LEU A 413 52.14 -50.65 40.91
CA LEU A 413 51.78 -49.97 39.67
C LEU A 413 50.45 -50.50 39.08
N ASN A 414 49.34 -49.86 39.45
CA ASN A 414 48.02 -50.12 38.87
C ASN A 414 47.57 -48.96 37.96
N LEU A 415 47.60 -49.17 36.65
CA LEU A 415 47.20 -48.18 35.64
C LEU A 415 45.73 -48.28 35.20
N LYS A 416 44.95 -49.22 35.75
CA LYS A 416 43.50 -49.35 35.47
C LYS A 416 42.70 -48.09 35.83
N PRO A 417 42.95 -47.40 36.97
CA PRO A 417 42.28 -46.14 37.30
C PRO A 417 42.52 -45.04 36.27
N LEU A 418 43.74 -44.97 35.71
CA LEU A 418 44.10 -44.02 34.65
C LEU A 418 43.33 -44.32 33.36
N LYS A 419 43.30 -45.59 32.91
CA LYS A 419 42.49 -46.00 31.75
C LYS A 419 41.01 -45.67 31.93
N TRP A 420 40.47 -45.95 33.12
CA TRP A 420 39.08 -45.64 33.45
C TRP A 420 38.80 -44.14 33.40
N GLY A 421 39.67 -43.31 33.99
CA GLY A 421 39.54 -41.86 33.98
C GLY A 421 39.51 -41.28 32.56
N ILE A 422 40.42 -41.72 31.70
CA ILE A 422 40.50 -41.25 30.30
C ILE A 422 39.28 -41.72 29.49
N ASN A 423 38.86 -42.98 29.64
CA ASN A 423 37.63 -43.47 29.00
C ASN A 423 36.39 -42.68 29.44
N LYS A 424 36.32 -42.30 30.72
CA LYS A 424 35.21 -41.50 31.24
C LYS A 424 35.18 -40.11 30.61
N VAL A 425 36.33 -39.45 30.45
CA VAL A 425 36.42 -38.13 29.80
C VAL A 425 36.01 -38.21 28.33
N ASP A 426 36.56 -39.16 27.56
CA ASP A 426 36.24 -39.37 26.14
C ASP A 426 34.75 -39.66 25.93
N SER A 427 34.17 -40.58 26.71
CA SER A 427 32.74 -40.89 26.63
C SER A 427 31.83 -39.74 27.05
N GLN A 428 32.23 -38.92 28.03
CA GLN A 428 31.47 -37.71 28.38
C GLN A 428 31.52 -36.66 27.28
N PHE A 429 32.66 -36.52 26.60
CA PHE A 429 32.82 -35.58 25.51
C PHE A 429 32.00 -35.98 24.28
N GLN A 430 32.05 -37.25 23.87
CA GLN A 430 31.21 -37.81 22.79
C GLN A 430 29.71 -37.64 23.10
N ARG A 431 29.27 -38.00 24.31
CA ARG A 431 27.88 -37.79 24.76
C ARG A 431 27.48 -36.32 24.78
N GLY A 432 28.42 -35.41 25.04
CA GLY A 432 28.19 -33.97 24.97
C GLY A 432 27.85 -33.52 23.55
N ILE A 433 28.64 -33.97 22.56
CA ILE A 433 28.42 -33.68 21.13
C ILE A 433 27.10 -34.29 20.65
N GLU A 434 26.80 -35.54 21.01
CA GLU A 434 25.52 -36.19 20.70
C GLU A 434 24.33 -35.39 21.25
N ARG A 435 24.40 -34.95 22.51
CA ARG A 435 23.35 -34.12 23.13
C ARG A 435 23.16 -32.78 22.43
N ILE A 436 24.22 -32.20 21.87
CA ILE A 436 24.12 -30.97 21.07
C ILE A 436 23.34 -31.25 19.78
N HIS A 437 23.68 -32.32 19.05
CA HIS A 437 22.92 -32.73 17.85
C HIS A 437 21.45 -33.00 18.18
N ASP A 438 21.17 -33.76 19.24
CA ASP A 438 19.80 -34.05 19.71
C ASP A 438 19.03 -32.77 20.07
N SER A 439 19.71 -31.81 20.70
CA SER A 439 19.09 -30.54 21.11
C SER A 439 18.75 -29.68 19.90
N ILE A 440 19.64 -29.61 18.91
CA ILE A 440 19.39 -28.92 17.63
C ILE A 440 18.17 -29.55 16.95
N ASP A 441 18.12 -30.88 16.85
CA ASP A 441 16.99 -31.56 16.21
C ASP A 441 15.67 -31.33 16.97
N LYS A 442 15.68 -31.37 18.30
CA LYS A 442 14.49 -31.05 19.12
C LYS A 442 14.02 -29.61 18.95
N ILE A 443 14.93 -28.63 18.90
CA ILE A 443 14.60 -27.22 18.68
C ILE A 443 13.98 -27.04 17.29
N LEU A 444 14.59 -27.62 16.26
CA LEU A 444 14.06 -27.58 14.90
C LEU A 444 12.64 -28.17 14.82
N VAL A 445 12.40 -29.31 15.47
CA VAL A 445 11.03 -29.89 15.54
C VAL A 445 10.05 -28.91 16.18
N LYS A 446 10.42 -28.29 17.31
CA LYS A 446 9.55 -27.30 17.98
C LYS A 446 9.28 -26.06 17.13
N MET A 447 10.25 -25.59 16.35
CA MET A 447 10.10 -24.40 15.50
C MET A 447 9.09 -24.59 14.36
N PHE A 448 8.94 -25.81 13.85
CA PHE A 448 8.06 -26.11 12.72
C PHE A 448 6.80 -26.88 13.10
N LYS A 449 6.56 -27.09 14.41
CA LYS A 449 5.40 -27.83 14.91
C LYS A 449 4.10 -27.11 14.53
N ASN A 450 3.18 -27.84 13.90
CA ASN A 450 1.81 -27.39 13.64
C ASN A 450 0.89 -27.68 14.85
N LEU A 451 -0.27 -27.02 14.92
CA LEU A 451 -1.36 -27.31 15.85
C LEU A 451 -1.93 -28.74 15.68
N ASP A 452 -1.92 -29.27 14.45
CA ASP A 452 -2.56 -30.55 14.12
C ASP A 452 -1.60 -31.75 14.00
N HIS A 453 -0.34 -31.55 13.57
CA HIS A 453 0.60 -32.66 13.32
C HIS A 453 2.03 -32.32 13.75
N ASP A 454 2.68 -33.29 14.41
CA ASP A 454 3.92 -33.07 15.16
C ASP A 454 5.21 -32.99 14.31
N LEU A 455 5.15 -33.00 12.97
CA LEU A 455 6.35 -33.05 12.11
C LEU A 455 6.12 -32.67 10.62
N GLN A 456 5.18 -31.79 10.32
CA GLN A 456 5.02 -31.22 8.97
C GLN A 456 5.15 -29.70 9.04
N ASP A 457 5.60 -29.04 7.97
CA ASP A 457 5.88 -27.59 7.97
C ASP A 457 4.66 -26.76 8.34
N GLY A 458 4.44 -26.56 9.64
CA GLY A 458 3.19 -25.96 10.13
C GLY A 458 2.95 -24.57 9.57
N VAL A 459 4.01 -23.83 9.20
CA VAL A 459 3.88 -22.50 8.62
C VAL A 459 3.24 -22.57 7.23
N THR A 460 3.76 -23.39 6.32
CA THR A 460 3.20 -23.46 4.96
C THR A 460 1.88 -24.21 4.92
N GLU A 461 1.69 -25.21 5.77
CA GLU A 461 0.42 -25.94 5.86
C GLU A 461 -0.74 -25.07 6.35
N GLU A 462 -0.54 -24.35 7.47
CA GLU A 462 -1.57 -23.43 7.98
C GLU A 462 -1.83 -22.29 7.00
N MET A 463 -0.78 -21.77 6.34
CA MET A 463 -0.92 -20.80 5.27
C MET A 463 -1.76 -21.36 4.11
N MET A 464 -1.48 -22.57 3.65
CA MET A 464 -2.26 -23.23 2.59
C MET A 464 -3.72 -23.45 2.99
N LYS A 465 -4.00 -23.88 4.23
CA LYS A 465 -5.37 -24.02 4.76
C LYS A 465 -6.10 -22.68 4.74
N HIS A 466 -5.47 -21.62 5.25
CA HIS A 466 -6.06 -20.28 5.26
C HIS A 466 -6.28 -19.75 3.83
N LEU A 467 -5.28 -19.84 2.97
CA LEU A 467 -5.35 -19.39 1.58
C LEU A 467 -6.44 -20.14 0.81
N LYS A 468 -6.61 -21.44 1.03
CA LYS A 468 -7.69 -22.23 0.41
C LYS A 468 -9.06 -21.66 0.76
N ILE A 469 -9.32 -21.39 2.04
CA ILE A 469 -10.60 -20.82 2.51
C ILE A 469 -10.85 -19.44 1.87
N VAL A 470 -9.85 -18.55 1.92
CA VAL A 470 -10.00 -17.18 1.39
C VAL A 470 -10.16 -17.19 -0.13
N ARG A 471 -9.39 -18.02 -0.83
CA ARG A 471 -9.47 -18.20 -2.28
C ARG A 471 -10.86 -18.67 -2.72
N GLU A 472 -11.40 -19.70 -2.07
CA GLU A 472 -12.73 -20.22 -2.40
C GLU A 472 -13.82 -19.16 -2.18
N ASN A 473 -13.73 -18.41 -1.07
CA ASN A 473 -14.67 -17.32 -0.79
C ASN A 473 -14.58 -16.18 -1.82
N ILE A 474 -13.38 -15.77 -2.24
CA ILE A 474 -13.25 -14.67 -3.21
C ILE A 474 -13.77 -15.07 -4.59
N ILE A 475 -13.59 -16.33 -5.00
CA ILE A 475 -14.14 -16.86 -6.25
C ILE A 475 -15.67 -16.81 -6.22
N LEU A 476 -16.28 -17.19 -5.08
CA LEU A 476 -17.73 -17.10 -4.90
C LEU A 476 -18.23 -15.66 -4.97
N ILE A 477 -17.55 -14.72 -4.30
CA ILE A 477 -17.90 -13.29 -4.35
C ILE A 477 -17.79 -12.75 -5.78
N LYS A 478 -16.73 -13.12 -6.51
CA LYS A 478 -16.58 -12.73 -7.92
C LYS A 478 -17.74 -13.23 -8.77
N ASN A 479 -18.09 -14.51 -8.66
CA ASN A 479 -19.20 -15.08 -9.42
C ASN A 479 -20.53 -14.38 -9.09
N GLN A 480 -20.77 -14.04 -7.82
CA GLN A 480 -21.95 -13.27 -7.41
C GLN A 480 -21.96 -11.86 -7.99
N ASN A 481 -20.81 -11.17 -7.98
CA ASN A 481 -20.64 -9.85 -8.59
C ASN A 481 -20.94 -9.88 -10.10
N ASP A 482 -20.42 -10.87 -10.81
CA ASP A 482 -20.64 -11.02 -12.25
C ASP A 482 -22.11 -11.32 -12.58
N ILE A 483 -22.77 -12.19 -11.80
CA ILE A 483 -24.22 -12.45 -11.93
C ILE A 483 -25.02 -11.16 -11.70
N TYR A 484 -24.70 -10.42 -10.63
CA TYR A 484 -25.38 -9.15 -10.34
C TYR A 484 -25.20 -8.12 -11.46
N GLY A 485 -24.00 -8.05 -12.04
CA GLY A 485 -23.72 -7.26 -13.23
C GLY A 485 -24.62 -7.62 -14.42
N ASN A 486 -24.75 -8.90 -14.73
CA ASN A 486 -25.63 -9.37 -15.81
C ASN A 486 -27.11 -9.02 -15.55
N GLN A 487 -27.56 -9.11 -14.29
CA GLN A 487 -28.92 -8.71 -13.92
C GLN A 487 -29.18 -7.22 -14.14
N ILE A 488 -28.20 -6.35 -13.84
CA ILE A 488 -28.30 -4.91 -14.13
C ILE A 488 -28.41 -4.68 -15.65
N ALA A 489 -27.63 -5.41 -16.45
CA ALA A 489 -27.68 -5.31 -17.91
C ALA A 489 -29.03 -5.74 -18.49
N ASP A 490 -29.61 -6.82 -17.96
CA ASP A 490 -30.96 -7.27 -18.34
C ASP A 490 -32.00 -6.19 -18.05
N ILE A 491 -32.00 -5.63 -16.82
CA ILE A 491 -32.94 -4.56 -16.43
C ILE A 491 -32.77 -3.34 -17.34
N LYS A 492 -31.53 -2.92 -17.59
CA LYS A 492 -31.22 -1.79 -18.49
C LYS A 492 -31.75 -2.04 -19.90
N SER A 493 -31.60 -3.26 -20.41
CA SER A 493 -32.07 -3.64 -21.75
C SER A 493 -33.60 -3.64 -21.83
N ILE A 494 -34.27 -4.17 -20.80
CA ILE A 494 -35.73 -4.13 -20.68
C ILE A 494 -36.24 -2.69 -20.65
N MET A 495 -35.63 -1.82 -19.84
CA MET A 495 -36.01 -0.40 -19.77
C MET A 495 -35.78 0.31 -21.11
N SER A 496 -34.66 0.03 -21.78
CA SER A 496 -34.36 0.62 -23.11
C SER A 496 -35.39 0.19 -24.16
N TYR A 497 -35.78 -1.08 -24.15
CA TYR A 497 -36.81 -1.60 -25.05
C TYR A 497 -38.20 -1.00 -24.76
N GLN A 498 -38.55 -0.86 -23.48
CA GLN A 498 -39.80 -0.23 -23.06
C GLN A 498 -39.89 1.23 -23.48
N ASP A 499 -38.81 2.00 -23.26
CA ASP A 499 -38.73 3.40 -23.67
C ASP A 499 -38.91 3.52 -25.20
N ALA A 500 -38.23 2.68 -25.98
CA ALA A 500 -38.39 2.65 -27.43
C ALA A 500 -39.82 2.27 -27.87
N THR A 501 -40.41 1.24 -27.26
CA THR A 501 -41.75 0.73 -27.60
C THR A 501 -42.83 1.77 -27.29
N ILE A 502 -42.71 2.48 -26.17
CA ILE A 502 -43.61 3.60 -25.81
C ILE A 502 -43.43 4.77 -26.78
N MET A 503 -42.19 5.10 -27.16
CA MET A 503 -41.93 6.15 -28.18
C MET A 503 -42.55 5.81 -29.54
N ASP A 504 -42.64 4.54 -29.88
CA ASP A 504 -43.28 4.03 -31.11
C ASP A 504 -44.81 3.92 -31.00
N GLY A 505 -45.41 4.35 -29.87
CA GLY A 505 -46.86 4.35 -29.66
C GLY A 505 -47.47 2.96 -29.40
N ASN A 506 -46.66 1.95 -29.15
CA ASN A 506 -47.08 0.60 -28.82
C ASN A 506 -47.09 0.41 -27.29
N LEU A 507 -48.21 -0.03 -26.72
CA LEU A 507 -48.35 -0.23 -25.27
C LEU A 507 -48.22 -1.71 -24.84
N ASN A 508 -47.98 -2.62 -25.80
CA ASN A 508 -47.76 -4.03 -25.49
C ASN A 508 -46.30 -4.26 -25.07
N ILE A 509 -46.07 -4.25 -23.76
CA ILE A 509 -44.75 -4.48 -23.16
C ILE A 509 -44.52 -5.99 -22.96
N ASN A 510 -43.46 -6.52 -23.58
CA ASN A 510 -43.05 -7.92 -23.40
C ASN A 510 -41.83 -7.99 -22.46
N TYR A 511 -41.91 -8.77 -21.39
CA TYR A 511 -40.84 -8.93 -20.40
C TYR A 511 -40.13 -10.26 -20.62
N ASN A 512 -38.85 -10.24 -21.03
CA ASN A 512 -38.06 -11.47 -21.13
C ASN A 512 -36.64 -11.24 -20.59
N GLY A 513 -36.45 -11.44 -19.28
CA GLY A 513 -35.13 -11.39 -18.64
C GLY A 513 -34.49 -12.78 -18.63
N GLN A 514 -33.45 -12.98 -19.44
CA GLN A 514 -32.78 -14.29 -19.60
C GLN A 514 -31.89 -14.67 -18.40
N HIS A 515 -31.43 -13.68 -17.61
CA HIS A 515 -30.52 -13.87 -16.48
C HIS A 515 -31.13 -13.45 -15.13
N MET A 516 -32.45 -13.23 -15.07
CA MET A 516 -33.16 -13.04 -13.80
C MET A 516 -33.20 -14.35 -13.01
N VAL A 517 -32.17 -14.58 -12.21
CA VAL A 517 -32.09 -15.72 -11.31
C VAL A 517 -33.02 -15.52 -10.11
N SER A 518 -34.06 -16.34 -9.97
CA SER A 518 -34.73 -16.55 -8.67
C SER A 518 -33.87 -17.50 -7.84
N GLY A 519 -33.11 -16.99 -6.88
CA GLY A 519 -32.19 -17.82 -6.09
C GLY A 519 -31.95 -17.28 -4.68
N LYS A 520 -31.88 -18.20 -3.70
CA LYS A 520 -31.41 -17.87 -2.34
C LYS A 520 -29.94 -17.49 -2.41
N VAL A 521 -29.59 -16.29 -1.92
CA VAL A 521 -28.19 -15.92 -1.65
C VAL A 521 -27.59 -16.99 -0.73
N ASN A 522 -26.52 -17.66 -1.17
CA ASN A 522 -25.80 -18.59 -0.31
C ASN A 522 -25.22 -17.81 0.87
N LEU A 523 -25.71 -18.13 2.08
CA LEU A 523 -25.21 -17.54 3.32
C LEU A 523 -23.71 -17.82 3.44
N SER A 524 -22.92 -16.75 3.55
CA SER A 524 -21.52 -16.88 3.93
C SER A 524 -21.44 -17.55 5.31
N LYS A 525 -20.61 -18.59 5.43
CA LYS A 525 -20.34 -19.26 6.71
C LYS A 525 -19.62 -18.36 7.73
N TYR A 526 -19.17 -17.16 7.32
CA TYR A 526 -18.32 -16.28 8.11
C TYR A 526 -18.84 -14.84 8.27
N LEU A 527 -19.77 -14.39 7.41
CA LEU A 527 -20.48 -13.11 7.60
C LEU A 527 -21.79 -13.40 8.32
N SER A 528 -21.77 -13.33 9.65
CA SER A 528 -22.95 -13.51 10.52
C SER A 528 -23.99 -12.39 10.40
N ARG A 529 -23.71 -11.32 9.65
CA ARG A 529 -24.68 -10.25 9.37
C ARG A 529 -25.49 -10.59 8.14
N LYS A 530 -26.79 -10.86 8.35
CA LYS A 530 -27.79 -10.86 7.29
C LYS A 530 -27.72 -9.53 6.55
N MET A 531 -27.29 -9.53 5.29
CA MET A 531 -27.61 -8.43 4.39
C MET A 531 -29.11 -8.53 4.10
N THR A 532 -29.89 -7.69 4.76
CA THR A 532 -31.32 -7.54 4.48
C THR A 532 -31.44 -6.54 3.33
N CYS A 533 -31.74 -7.03 2.12
CA CYS A 533 -32.25 -6.15 1.07
C CYS A 533 -33.71 -5.86 1.41
N LEU A 534 -34.02 -4.62 1.82
CA LEU A 534 -35.40 -4.18 2.00
C LEU A 534 -36.04 -4.03 0.61
N LEU A 535 -36.69 -5.09 0.15
CA LEU A 535 -37.65 -5.00 -0.95
C LEU A 535 -38.90 -4.31 -0.39
N TYR A 536 -39.05 -3.01 -0.65
CA TYR A 536 -40.35 -2.38 -0.57
C TYR A 536 -41.19 -2.95 -1.71
N THR A 537 -42.12 -3.83 -1.36
CA THR A 537 -43.26 -4.14 -2.22
C THR A 537 -44.27 -3.01 -2.04
N SER A 538 -44.71 -2.46 -3.17
CA SER A 538 -45.73 -1.41 -3.27
C SER A 538 -47.06 -1.83 -2.66
#